data_AF-B7P969-F1
#
_entry.id   AF-B7P969-F1
#
_cell.length_a   1.000
_cell.length_b   1.000
_cell.length_c   1.000
_cell.angle_alpha   90.00
_cell.angle_beta   90.00
_cell.angle_gamma   90.00
#
_symmetry.space_group_name_H-M   'P 1'
#
loop_
_entity.id
_entity.type
_entity.pdbx_description
1 polymer ?
#
loop_
_entity_poly.entity_id
_entity_poly.type
_entity_poly.pdbx_seq_one_letter_code
_entity_poly.pdbx_strand_id
1 'polypeptide(L)'
;MEGACEASLACTTCHVYVKDDYLDKLPEADEKEEDLLDLAPFLKENSRLGCQIILTKDMEGLEVTLPLATRNFYVDGHVPQPH
;
A
#
# COMPACT_ATOMS: atom_id res chain seq x y z
N MET A 1 -3.60 -6.25 6.91
CA MET A 1 -2.54 -5.60 6.11
C MET A 1 -1.22 -6.04 6.71
N GLU A 2 -0.44 -6.81 5.96
CA GLU A 2 0.86 -7.33 6.40
C GLU A 2 1.94 -6.58 5.62
N GLY A 3 2.86 -5.92 6.32
CA GLY A 3 4.03 -5.30 5.70
C GLY A 3 5.20 -6.28 5.72
N ALA A 4 5.26 -7.19 4.75
CA ALA A 4 6.21 -8.32 4.75
C ALA A 4 7.69 -7.91 4.76
N CYS A 5 8.00 -6.67 4.35
CA CYS A 5 9.35 -6.10 4.39
C CYS A 5 9.60 -5.18 5.59
N GLU A 6 8.70 -5.15 6.58
CA GLU A 6 8.83 -4.29 7.77
C GLU A 6 9.00 -2.80 7.42
N ALA A 7 8.24 -2.32 6.43
CA ALA A 7 8.30 -0.95 5.88
C ALA A 7 9.63 -0.56 5.21
N SER A 8 10.49 -1.53 4.87
CA SER A 8 11.80 -1.29 4.25
C SER A 8 11.76 -0.92 2.76
N LEU A 9 10.60 -0.55 2.20
CA LEU A 9 10.43 -0.22 0.77
C LEU A 9 11.00 -1.33 -0.15
N ALA A 10 10.62 -2.58 0.12
CA ALA A 10 11.14 -3.74 -0.61
C ALA A 10 10.05 -4.73 -1.08
N CYS A 11 8.77 -4.41 -0.89
CA CYS A 11 7.66 -5.23 -1.34
C CYS A 11 6.38 -4.39 -1.54
N THR A 12 5.36 -4.99 -2.14
CA THR A 12 4.05 -4.36 -2.42
C THR A 12 2.91 -4.90 -1.55
N THR A 13 3.24 -5.58 -0.46
CA THR A 13 2.23 -6.18 0.45
C THR A 13 1.42 -5.15 1.23
N CYS A 14 1.99 -3.95 1.38
CA CYS A 14 1.37 -2.77 1.97
C CYS A 14 0.66 -1.89 0.93
N HIS A 15 0.44 -2.37 -0.29
CA HIS A 15 -0.29 -1.63 -1.31
C HIS A 15 -1.74 -1.36 -0.85
N VAL A 16 -2.14 -0.10 -0.92
CA VAL A 16 -3.48 0.38 -0.61
C VAL A 16 -3.93 1.38 -1.67
N TYR A 17 -5.25 1.58 -1.79
CA TYR A 17 -5.83 2.68 -2.53
C TYR A 17 -6.24 3.77 -1.55
N VAL A 18 -5.74 4.99 -1.74
CA VAL A 18 -6.10 6.15 -0.95
C VAL A 18 -7.37 6.78 -1.53
N LYS A 19 -8.29 7.24 -0.67
CA LYS A 19 -9.45 8.00 -1.13
C LYS A 19 -9.00 9.32 -1.79
N ASP A 20 -9.59 9.63 -2.93
CA ASP A 20 -9.23 10.78 -3.79
C ASP A 20 -9.11 12.10 -3.01
N ASP A 21 -10.06 12.39 -2.11
CA ASP A 21 -10.08 13.55 -1.20
C ASP A 21 -8.80 13.73 -0.35
N TYR A 22 -8.04 12.66 -0.14
CA TYR A 22 -6.82 12.66 0.65
C TYR A 22 -5.57 12.42 -0.20
N LEU A 23 -5.69 12.12 -1.49
CA LEU A 23 -4.55 11.87 -2.37
C LEU A 23 -3.74 13.16 -2.57
N ASP A 24 -4.41 14.28 -2.82
CA ASP A 24 -3.78 15.62 -2.93
C ASP A 24 -3.17 16.13 -1.62
N LYS A 25 -3.58 15.55 -0.48
CA LYS A 25 -3.05 15.89 0.85
C LYS A 25 -1.80 15.09 1.20
N LEU A 26 -1.53 14.00 0.48
CA LEU A 26 -0.34 13.21 0.65
C LEU A 26 0.81 13.78 -0.19
N PRO A 27 2.06 13.67 0.27
CA PRO A 27 3.19 13.90 -0.61
C PRO A 27 3.12 12.92 -1.79
N GLU A 28 3.57 13.36 -2.96
CA GLU A 28 3.72 12.49 -4.14
C GLU A 28 4.56 11.25 -3.79
N ALA A 29 4.30 10.14 -4.46
CA ALA A 29 5.11 8.95 -4.32
C ALA A 29 6.55 9.26 -4.79
N ASP A 30 7.55 8.77 -4.06
CA ASP A 30 8.94 8.87 -4.50
C ASP A 30 9.19 7.87 -5.64
N GLU A 31 10.19 8.13 -6.49
CA GLU A 31 10.54 7.28 -7.64
C GLU A 31 10.63 5.79 -7.26
N LYS A 32 11.21 5.48 -6.10
CA LYS A 32 11.33 4.10 -5.61
C LYS A 32 10.00 3.47 -5.20
N GLU A 33 9.08 4.28 -4.69
CA GLU A 33 7.73 3.82 -4.36
C GLU A 33 6.97 3.48 -5.66
N GLU A 34 7.08 4.33 -6.68
CA GLU A 34 6.48 4.11 -8.00
C GLU A 34 7.03 2.85 -8.67
N ASP A 35 8.35 2.66 -8.68
CA ASP A 35 9.01 1.48 -9.27
C ASP A 35 8.51 0.16 -8.64
N LEU A 36 8.23 0.19 -7.33
CA LEU A 36 7.64 -0.95 -6.65
C LEU A 36 6.14 -1.10 -6.94
N LEU A 37 5.39 0.00 -6.97
CA LEU A 37 3.97 0.00 -7.29
C LEU A 37 3.70 -0.55 -8.70
N ASP A 38 4.59 -0.35 -9.67
CA ASP A 38 4.53 -0.98 -11.00
C ASP A 38 4.54 -2.52 -10.94
N LEU A 39 5.12 -3.10 -9.89
CA LEU A 39 5.12 -4.54 -9.66
C LEU A 39 3.87 -5.04 -8.90
N ALA A 40 3.00 -4.12 -8.46
CA ALA A 40 1.80 -4.43 -7.70
C ALA A 40 0.63 -4.84 -8.62
N PRO A 41 -0.13 -5.89 -8.26
CA PRO A 41 -1.32 -6.25 -9.01
C PRO A 41 -2.42 -5.20 -8.81
N PHE A 42 -3.21 -4.95 -9.86
CA PHE A 42 -4.33 -3.99 -9.81
C PHE A 42 -3.90 -2.55 -9.47
N LEU A 43 -2.78 -2.08 -10.01
CA LEU A 43 -2.35 -0.69 -9.85
C LEU A 43 -3.44 0.29 -10.37
N LYS A 44 -3.61 1.41 -9.66
CA LYS A 44 -4.52 2.51 -9.94
C LYS A 44 -3.80 3.82 -9.65
N GLU A 45 -4.32 4.93 -10.16
CA GLU A 45 -3.79 6.28 -9.92
C GLU A 45 -3.72 6.66 -8.43
N ASN A 46 -4.65 6.15 -7.63
CA ASN A 46 -4.71 6.40 -6.19
C ASN A 46 -3.99 5.33 -5.36
N SER A 47 -3.15 4.50 -5.99
CA SER A 47 -2.37 3.48 -5.30
C SER A 47 -1.19 4.08 -4.55
N ARG A 48 -0.98 3.63 -3.31
CA ARG A 48 0.18 3.98 -2.48
C ARG A 48 0.69 2.77 -1.73
N LEU A 49 1.96 2.79 -1.35
CA LEU A 49 2.49 1.90 -0.33
C LEU A 49 2.16 2.49 1.02
N GLY A 50 1.17 1.90 1.73
CA GLY A 50 0.70 2.46 3.00
C GLY A 50 1.76 2.54 4.09
N CYS A 51 2.89 1.82 3.95
CA CYS A 51 4.03 1.97 4.85
C CYS A 51 4.81 3.29 4.67
N GLN A 52 4.66 3.97 3.53
CA GLN A 52 5.27 5.26 3.24
C GLN A 52 4.34 6.44 3.57
N ILE A 53 3.08 6.18 3.91
CA ILE A 53 2.11 7.21 4.30
C ILE A 53 2.39 7.64 5.74
N ILE A 54 2.86 8.88 5.92
CA ILE A 54 3.02 9.50 7.23
C ILE A 54 1.71 10.18 7.62
N LEU A 55 1.02 9.62 8.62
CA LEU A 55 -0.23 10.18 9.12
C LEU A 55 0.00 11.50 9.85
N THR A 56 -0.75 12.53 9.46
CA THR A 56 -0.78 13.84 10.11
C THR A 56 -2.18 14.15 10.63
N LYS A 57 -2.31 15.16 11.49
CA LYS A 57 -3.63 15.55 12.03
C LYS A 57 -4.62 16.04 10.97
N ASP A 58 -4.15 16.54 9.83
CA ASP A 58 -5.02 16.98 8.72
C ASP A 58 -5.67 15.80 7.98
N MET A 59 -5.20 14.58 8.25
CA MET A 59 -5.67 13.32 7.66
C MET A 59 -6.66 12.59 8.58
N GLU A 60 -7.27 13.30 9.54
CA GLU A 60 -8.36 12.73 10.33
C GLU A 60 -9.52 12.32 9.40
N GLY A 61 -9.97 11.07 9.53
CA GLY A 61 -10.98 10.48 8.65
C GLY A 61 -10.44 9.88 7.35
N LEU A 62 -9.12 9.75 7.19
CA LEU A 62 -8.51 9.07 6.05
C LEU A 62 -9.09 7.66 5.88
N GLU A 63 -9.64 7.39 4.69
CA GLU A 63 -10.11 6.08 4.28
C GLU A 63 -9.15 5.51 3.24
N VAL A 64 -8.74 4.25 3.45
CA VAL A 64 -7.94 3.49 2.50
C VAL A 64 -8.64 2.17 2.19
N THR A 65 -8.56 1.74 0.94
CA THR A 65 -9.12 0.46 0.49
C THR A 65 -7.99 -0.51 0.18
N LEU A 66 -8.10 -1.76 0.66
CA LEU A 66 -7.14 -2.80 0.31
C LEU A 66 -7.47 -3.38 -1.07
N PRO A 67 -6.47 -3.64 -1.93
CA PRO A 67 -6.67 -4.37 -3.17
C PRO A 67 -7.12 -5.81 -2.89
N LEU A 68 -7.86 -6.40 -3.83
CA LEU A 68 -8.42 -7.76 -3.69
C LEU A 68 -7.33 -8.85 -3.56
N ALA A 69 -6.12 -8.56 -4.02
CA ALA A 69 -4.94 -9.38 -3.80
C ALA A 69 -3.71 -8.48 -3.68
N THR A 70 -2.80 -8.80 -2.76
CA THR A 70 -1.47 -8.19 -2.69
C THR A 70 -0.42 -9.23 -3.09
N ARG A 71 0.64 -8.80 -3.78
CA ARG A 71 1.75 -9.70 -4.14
C ARG A 71 2.63 -9.92 -2.92
N ASN A 72 2.34 -10.99 -2.19
CA ASN A 72 3.15 -11.42 -1.08
C ASN A 72 4.30 -12.31 -1.59
N PHE A 73 5.55 -11.89 -1.39
CA PHE A 73 6.73 -12.74 -1.61
C PHE A 73 6.87 -13.77 -0.45
N TYR A 74 5.77 -14.41 -0.05
CA TYR A 74 5.88 -15.56 0.85
C TYR A 74 6.52 -16.70 0.06
N VAL A 75 7.76 -16.99 0.42
CA VAL A 75 8.21 -18.38 0.40
C VAL A 75 7.35 -19.13 1.42
N ASP A 76 6.80 -20.27 1.01
CA ASP A 76 6.05 -21.24 1.82
C ASP A 76 4.56 -20.98 2.13
N GLY A 77 3.70 -21.46 1.23
CA GLY A 77 2.65 -22.46 1.54
C GLY A 77 1.53 -22.14 2.55
N HIS A 78 1.48 -20.95 3.15
CA HIS A 78 0.51 -20.65 4.20
C HIS A 78 -0.82 -20.12 3.63
N VAL A 79 -1.90 -20.87 3.85
CA VAL A 79 -3.27 -20.49 3.49
C VAL A 79 -3.92 -19.81 4.70
N PRO A 80 -4.14 -18.48 4.68
CA PRO A 80 -4.86 -17.82 5.76
C PRO A 80 -6.33 -18.27 5.76
N GLN A 81 -6.82 -18.71 6.92
CA GLN A 81 -8.23 -19.06 7.07
C GLN A 81 -9.08 -17.79 7.20
N PRO A 82 -10.19 -17.66 6.46
CA PRO A 82 -11.10 -16.53 6.59
C PRO A 82 -11.79 -16.58 7.96
N HIS A 83 -11.89 -15.42 8.61
CA HIS A 83 -12.75 -15.21 9.77
C HIS A 83 -14.13 -14.72 9.32
#